data_AF-A0A7J7MRU0-F1
#
_entry.id   AF-A0A7J7MRU0-F1
#
_cell.length_a   1.000
_cell.length_b   1.000
_cell.length_c   1.000
_cell.angle_alpha   90.00
_cell.angle_beta   90.00
_cell.angle_gamma   90.00
#
_symmetry.space_group_name_H-M   'P 1'
#
loop_
_entity.id
_entity.type
_entity.pdbx_description
1 polymer ?
#
loop_
_entity_poly.entity_id
_entity_poly.type
_entity_poly.pdbx_seq_one_letter_code
_entity_poly.pdbx_strand_id
1 'polypeptide(L)'
;MITGKKIFLTMITGKKILLMPMVRELSAVKVPSHQIPSYLIALELMSWKTVSEITDDKKVLKKILKERDGYQHPNKRIAVKVILIGKLQDGQYFLRRICESLTSGPSHAIDITREAIREGADAVVAVGGDGTLHEVVNGFFWEGKPVSAHNQGGGHTTALGLIPLGTGSDFARTFGWNSDPQEAVERIARGSYNSPLSSCFVYKGQDQVSPGLKSRVDVGVISGETEEPHYFVNVADIHLSAKAGYYASAYKRFGNLCYVLGALKGFVGHTNQDLRIKINGGNWEVLPQVTALCVGNAKFFGGGMKITPNSDPHNGSFEVVVLQDFKWYDFILKVNKLYSGTHLSVKNVFSRSEVQSIEVEEIGGNGSIYVQSDGEHLGFLPRKFCILPAAIEMLY
;
A
#
# COMPACT_ATOMS: atom_id res chain seq x y z
N MET A 1 28.43 20.83 -9.83
CA MET A 1 27.42 20.98 -10.90
C MET A 1 26.75 19.64 -11.13
N ILE A 2 25.42 19.68 -11.15
CA ILE A 2 24.45 18.66 -11.57
C ILE A 2 24.97 17.98 -12.87
N THR A 3 24.90 16.68 -13.12
CA THR A 3 23.73 15.78 -13.20
C THR A 3 24.23 14.36 -13.52
N GLY A 4 23.39 13.33 -13.28
CA GLY A 4 23.43 12.12 -14.10
C GLY A 4 23.48 10.79 -13.35
N LYS A 5 22.31 10.33 -12.89
CA LYS A 5 22.00 8.93 -12.54
C LYS A 5 22.25 7.99 -13.74
N LYS A 6 22.14 6.66 -13.54
CA LYS A 6 21.01 5.86 -14.08
C LYS A 6 21.15 4.32 -13.90
N ILE A 7 20.07 3.68 -13.42
CA ILE A 7 19.82 2.21 -13.37
C ILE A 7 18.53 1.96 -14.17
N PHE A 8 18.48 0.87 -14.95
CA PHE A 8 17.36 0.52 -15.84
C PHE A 8 16.43 -0.52 -15.21
N LEU A 9 15.12 -0.29 -15.25
CA LEU A 9 14.08 -1.32 -15.07
C LEU A 9 12.94 -1.01 -16.05
N THR A 10 12.35 -2.05 -16.63
CA THR A 10 11.20 -1.97 -17.55
C THR A 10 10.13 -2.91 -17.06
N MET A 11 8.85 -2.50 -17.06
CA MET A 11 7.75 -3.34 -17.56
C MET A 11 6.41 -2.58 -17.77
N ILE A 12 5.72 -3.01 -18.84
CA ILE A 12 4.33 -2.75 -19.31
C ILE A 12 4.00 -1.33 -19.82
N THR A 13 3.67 -1.24 -21.12
CA THR A 13 3.18 -0.08 -21.93
C THR A 13 4.14 0.63 -22.90
N GLY A 14 5.24 0.01 -23.31
CA GLY A 14 5.83 0.24 -24.65
C GLY A 14 6.44 1.63 -24.96
N LYS A 15 6.51 2.58 -24.02
CA LYS A 15 7.29 3.82 -24.19
C LYS A 15 8.70 3.63 -23.63
N LYS A 16 9.71 3.80 -24.50
CA LYS A 16 11.14 3.75 -24.16
C LYS A 16 11.57 5.05 -23.49
N ILE A 17 12.33 4.99 -22.40
CA ILE A 17 13.11 6.11 -21.88
C ILE A 17 14.59 5.66 -21.75
N LEU A 18 15.50 6.47 -22.30
CA LEU A 18 16.92 6.16 -22.49
C LEU A 18 17.79 6.58 -21.30
N LEU A 19 18.73 5.72 -20.91
CA LEU A 19 19.79 6.05 -19.97
C LEU A 19 21.18 5.75 -20.58
N MET A 20 21.97 6.77 -20.97
CA MET A 20 23.30 6.56 -21.57
C MET A 20 24.43 6.67 -20.53
N PRO A 21 25.47 5.81 -20.61
CA PRO A 21 26.80 6.09 -20.07
C PRO A 21 27.66 6.79 -21.14
N MET A 22 28.40 7.84 -20.79
CA MET A 22 29.47 8.38 -21.65
C MET A 22 30.65 8.84 -20.79
N VAL A 23 31.79 8.18 -20.99
CA VAL A 23 33.14 8.60 -20.60
C VAL A 23 33.57 9.77 -21.50
N ARG A 24 34.13 10.86 -20.94
CA ARG A 24 35.23 11.65 -21.54
C ARG A 24 35.85 12.63 -20.53
N GLU A 25 37.19 12.69 -20.54
CA GLU A 25 38.08 13.48 -19.69
C GLU A 25 37.88 15.00 -19.82
N LEU A 26 38.14 15.77 -18.74
CA LEU A 26 39.18 16.83 -18.69
C LEU A 26 39.17 17.70 -17.41
N SER A 27 40.36 17.79 -16.81
CA SER A 27 41.00 18.89 -16.04
C SER A 27 40.31 19.59 -14.85
N ALA A 28 40.83 19.23 -13.67
CA ALA A 28 41.15 20.01 -12.46
C ALA A 28 40.52 21.41 -12.20
N VAL A 29 39.72 21.50 -11.13
CA VAL A 29 39.60 22.70 -10.28
C VAL A 29 39.54 22.26 -8.81
N LYS A 30 40.46 22.76 -7.97
CA LYS A 30 40.59 22.49 -6.52
C LYS A 30 39.66 23.41 -5.72
N VAL A 31 38.91 22.84 -4.76
CA VAL A 31 38.32 23.58 -3.61
C VAL A 31 38.49 22.72 -2.34
N PRO A 32 38.78 23.31 -1.15
CA PRO A 32 39.35 22.59 -0.01
C PRO A 32 38.34 21.81 0.83
N SER A 33 38.88 20.79 1.48
CA SER A 33 38.28 19.90 2.49
C SER A 33 37.65 20.66 3.67
N HIS A 34 36.49 20.20 4.16
CA HIS A 34 36.20 19.95 5.57
C HIS A 34 34.91 19.10 5.72
N GLN A 35 35.10 17.87 6.21
CA GLN A 35 34.20 16.93 6.90
C GLN A 35 32.70 16.84 6.52
N ILE A 36 32.38 15.92 5.60
CA ILE A 36 31.18 15.06 5.63
C ILE A 36 31.64 13.67 5.16
N PRO A 37 31.42 12.55 5.88
CA PRO A 37 31.78 11.24 5.38
C PRO A 37 30.78 10.84 4.29
N SER A 38 31.10 11.18 3.05
CA SER A 38 30.35 10.78 1.86
C SER A 38 30.77 9.38 1.46
N TYR A 39 29.98 8.38 1.87
CA TYR A 39 30.16 7.01 1.39
C TYR A 39 29.69 6.91 -0.06
N LEU A 40 30.64 6.73 -0.99
CA LEU A 40 30.39 6.48 -2.42
C LEU A 40 30.13 4.97 -2.59
N ILE A 41 28.94 4.57 -3.01
CA ILE A 41 28.67 3.16 -3.37
C ILE A 41 28.72 3.04 -4.90
N ALA A 42 29.69 2.27 -5.41
CA ALA A 42 29.75 1.87 -6.80
C ALA A 42 28.97 0.56 -6.98
N LEU A 43 27.89 0.60 -7.76
CA LEU A 43 27.15 -0.60 -8.13
C LEU A 43 27.65 -1.07 -9.50
N GLU A 44 28.32 -2.23 -9.51
CA GLU A 44 28.81 -2.88 -10.71
C GLU A 44 28.04 -4.20 -10.90
N LEU A 45 27.33 -4.34 -12.02
CA LEU A 45 26.64 -5.59 -12.36
C LEU A 45 27.68 -6.62 -12.81
N MET A 46 28.23 -7.36 -11.86
CA MET A 46 29.32 -8.32 -12.08
C MET A 46 28.91 -9.56 -12.87
N SER A 47 27.67 -10.05 -12.69
CA SER A 47 27.11 -11.16 -13.46
C SER A 47 25.59 -11.27 -13.24
N TRP A 48 24.89 -11.89 -14.17
CA TRP A 48 23.51 -12.35 -13.99
C TRP A 48 23.44 -13.81 -14.42
N LYS A 49 22.60 -14.61 -13.74
CA LYS A 49 22.45 -16.04 -14.06
C LYS A 49 20.96 -16.38 -14.09
N THR A 50 20.46 -16.72 -15.27
CA THR A 50 19.13 -17.34 -15.40
C THR A 50 19.16 -18.70 -14.72
N VAL A 51 18.24 -18.94 -13.79
CA VAL A 51 17.99 -20.29 -13.24
C VAL A 51 16.72 -20.80 -13.89
N SER A 52 16.81 -21.93 -14.59
CA SER A 52 15.69 -22.60 -15.27
C SER A 52 15.20 -23.79 -14.45
N GLU A 53 13.91 -23.80 -14.09
CA GLU A 53 12.91 -24.91 -14.15
C GLU A 53 11.78 -24.67 -13.12
N ILE A 54 10.56 -24.38 -13.58
CA ILE A 54 9.31 -24.61 -12.82
C ILE A 54 8.17 -24.99 -13.80
N THR A 55 8.35 -26.04 -14.62
CA THR A 55 7.21 -26.74 -15.26
C THR A 55 7.48 -28.24 -15.36
N ASP A 56 6.47 -29.06 -15.07
CA ASP A 56 6.56 -30.53 -14.95
C ASP A 56 6.68 -31.27 -16.30
N ASP A 57 6.62 -30.57 -17.44
CA ASP A 57 6.40 -31.19 -18.75
C ASP A 57 7.67 -31.55 -19.53
N LYS A 58 8.89 -31.33 -18.97
CA LYS A 58 10.20 -31.78 -19.51
C LYS A 58 10.45 -31.50 -21.00
N LYS A 59 9.72 -30.56 -21.63
CA LYS A 59 9.70 -30.40 -23.10
C LYS A 59 10.63 -29.33 -23.66
N VAL A 60 11.49 -28.73 -22.83
CA VAL A 60 12.48 -27.74 -23.30
C VAL A 60 13.89 -28.19 -22.92
N LEU A 61 14.61 -28.77 -23.88
CA LEU A 61 16.04 -29.04 -23.79
C LEU A 61 16.80 -27.96 -24.58
N LYS A 62 17.41 -26.99 -23.90
CA LYS A 62 18.61 -26.35 -24.46
C LYS A 62 19.55 -25.83 -23.37
N LYS A 63 20.76 -26.40 -23.36
CA LYS A 63 21.92 -25.94 -22.60
C LYS A 63 22.54 -24.75 -23.35
N ILE A 64 22.55 -23.56 -22.76
CA ILE A 64 23.31 -22.43 -23.30
C ILE A 64 24.79 -22.64 -22.94
N LEU A 65 25.66 -22.69 -23.95
CA LEU A 65 27.08 -23.03 -23.80
C LEU A 65 28.01 -21.81 -23.83
N LYS A 66 27.54 -20.59 -24.20
CA LYS A 66 28.33 -19.34 -24.15
C LYS A 66 27.49 -18.09 -23.87
N GLU A 67 28.16 -17.10 -23.29
CA GLU A 67 27.68 -15.76 -22.93
C GLU A 67 27.24 -14.95 -24.18
N ARG A 68 26.16 -14.17 -24.07
CA ARG A 68 25.53 -13.29 -25.11
C ARG A 68 24.54 -13.90 -26.10
N ASP A 69 24.24 -15.19 -26.02
CA ASP A 69 23.14 -15.77 -26.80
C ASP A 69 21.80 -15.38 -26.18
N GLY A 70 21.20 -14.28 -26.64
CA GLY A 70 19.86 -13.84 -26.24
C GLY A 70 18.75 -14.80 -26.71
N TYR A 71 17.54 -14.64 -26.17
CA TYR A 71 16.36 -15.39 -26.60
C TYR A 71 15.67 -14.73 -27.78
N GLN A 72 15.28 -15.52 -28.78
CA GLN A 72 14.60 -14.99 -29.96
C GLN A 72 13.11 -14.68 -29.69
N HIS A 73 12.47 -15.32 -28.70
CA HIS A 73 11.06 -15.08 -28.33
C HIS A 73 10.74 -15.44 -26.85
N PRO A 74 10.68 -14.47 -25.90
CA PRO A 74 10.24 -14.75 -24.53
C PRO A 74 8.71 -14.82 -24.42
N ASN A 75 8.18 -15.87 -23.80
CA ASN A 75 6.74 -16.02 -23.54
C ASN A 75 6.32 -15.28 -22.24
N LYS A 76 5.00 -15.04 -22.06
CA LYS A 76 4.37 -14.28 -20.96
C LYS A 76 4.59 -14.80 -19.51
N ARG A 77 5.45 -15.79 -19.29
CA ARG A 77 5.69 -16.39 -17.96
C ARG A 77 7.19 -16.58 -17.74
N ILE A 78 7.89 -15.49 -17.41
CA ILE A 78 9.29 -15.54 -16.99
C ILE A 78 9.40 -14.75 -15.69
N ALA A 79 9.88 -15.40 -14.64
CA ALA A 79 10.41 -14.74 -13.45
C ALA A 79 11.92 -14.62 -13.62
N VAL A 80 12.48 -13.41 -13.48
CA VAL A 80 13.92 -13.17 -13.56
C VAL A 80 14.44 -12.98 -12.14
N LYS A 81 15.39 -13.81 -11.73
CA LYS A 81 16.07 -13.65 -10.44
C LYS A 81 17.32 -12.79 -10.66
N VAL A 82 17.26 -11.52 -10.25
CA VAL A 82 18.39 -10.58 -10.38
C VAL A 82 19.16 -10.55 -9.06
N ILE A 83 20.41 -11.02 -9.09
CA ILE A 83 21.32 -10.91 -7.94
C ILE A 83 22.16 -9.65 -8.15
N LEU A 84 21.90 -8.61 -7.36
CA LEU A 84 22.75 -7.43 -7.32
C LEU A 84 23.84 -7.63 -6.27
N ILE A 85 25.09 -7.56 -6.73
CA ILE A 85 26.28 -7.60 -5.86
C ILE A 85 26.80 -6.18 -5.78
N GLY A 86 26.65 -5.53 -4.63
CA GLY A 86 27.26 -4.23 -4.37
C GLY A 86 28.64 -4.41 -3.75
N LYS A 87 29.59 -3.52 -4.07
CA LYS A 87 30.93 -3.51 -3.47
C LYS A 87 31.10 -2.21 -2.68
N LEU A 88 31.44 -2.33 -1.40
CA LEU A 88 31.78 -1.21 -0.52
C LEU A 88 33.20 -0.69 -0.83
N GLN A 89 33.51 0.54 -0.42
CA GLN A 89 34.82 1.16 -0.66
C GLN A 89 35.98 0.42 0.01
N ASP A 90 35.72 -0.33 1.08
CA ASP A 90 36.68 -1.18 1.77
C ASP A 90 36.90 -2.55 1.10
N GLY A 91 36.22 -2.79 -0.03
CA GLY A 91 36.32 -4.03 -0.80
C GLY A 91 35.36 -5.13 -0.38
N GLN A 92 34.55 -4.95 0.68
CA GLN A 92 33.52 -5.91 1.05
C GLN A 92 32.39 -5.95 0.02
N TYR A 93 31.95 -7.15 -0.32
CA TYR A 93 30.79 -7.35 -1.19
C TYR A 93 29.55 -7.55 -0.33
N PHE A 94 28.47 -6.82 -0.60
CA PHE A 94 27.15 -7.11 -0.05
C PHE A 94 26.24 -7.64 -1.14
N LEU A 95 25.53 -8.71 -0.83
CA LEU A 95 24.60 -9.36 -1.75
C LEU A 95 23.18 -8.96 -1.35
N ARG A 96 22.61 -7.94 -1.98
CA ARG A 96 21.16 -7.70 -1.86
C ARG A 96 20.48 -8.40 -3.02
N ARG A 97 19.84 -9.53 -2.74
CA ARG A 97 18.98 -10.19 -3.72
C ARG A 97 17.71 -9.37 -3.85
N ILE A 98 17.51 -8.78 -5.02
CA ILE A 98 16.22 -8.19 -5.39
C ILE A 98 15.52 -9.21 -6.27
N CYS A 99 14.46 -9.82 -5.75
CA CYS A 99 13.61 -10.69 -6.54
C CYS A 99 12.47 -9.85 -7.11
N GLU A 100 12.32 -9.82 -8.42
CA GLU A 100 11.15 -9.23 -9.06
C GLU A 100 10.08 -10.31 -9.28
N SER A 101 8.82 -9.94 -9.07
CA SER A 101 7.67 -10.82 -9.33
C SER A 101 6.57 -10.02 -9.97
N LEU A 102 6.06 -10.51 -11.09
CA LEU A 102 4.95 -9.90 -11.82
C LEU A 102 3.65 -10.62 -11.46
N THR A 103 2.65 -9.85 -11.03
CA THR A 103 1.31 -10.38 -10.77
C THR A 103 0.60 -10.69 -12.09
N SER A 104 -0.12 -11.80 -12.12
CA SER A 104 -0.83 -12.31 -13.31
C SER A 104 -2.34 -12.10 -13.25
N GLY A 105 -2.87 -11.69 -12.10
CA GLY A 105 -4.29 -11.47 -11.85
C GLY A 105 -4.54 -11.10 -10.38
N PRO A 106 -5.82 -10.90 -10.00
CA PRO A 106 -6.22 -10.62 -8.63
C PRO A 106 -5.72 -11.69 -7.65
N SER A 107 -5.45 -11.26 -6.41
CA SER A 107 -4.96 -12.07 -5.29
C SER A 107 -3.55 -12.65 -5.43
N HIS A 108 -2.90 -12.55 -6.61
CA HIS A 108 -1.57 -13.12 -6.80
C HIS A 108 -0.49 -12.41 -5.97
N ALA A 109 -0.63 -11.11 -5.67
CA ALA A 109 0.36 -10.42 -4.83
C ALA A 109 0.31 -10.90 -3.37
N ILE A 110 -0.83 -11.44 -2.91
CA ILE A 110 -0.97 -12.05 -1.59
C ILE A 110 -0.02 -13.26 -1.49
N ASP A 111 -0.12 -14.18 -2.45
CA ASP A 111 0.66 -15.42 -2.45
C ASP A 111 2.17 -15.16 -2.61
N ILE A 112 2.54 -14.25 -3.54
CA ILE A 112 3.93 -13.82 -3.73
C ILE A 112 4.51 -13.25 -2.43
N THR A 113 3.73 -12.42 -1.73
CA THR A 113 4.18 -11.80 -0.47
C THR A 113 4.40 -12.85 0.60
N ARG A 114 3.47 -13.80 0.76
CA ARG A 114 3.58 -14.90 1.73
C ARG A 114 4.82 -15.75 1.46
N GLU A 115 5.04 -16.12 0.20
CA GLU A 115 6.22 -16.88 -0.24
C GLU A 115 7.51 -16.12 0.11
N ALA A 116 7.58 -14.83 -0.24
CA ALA A 116 8.75 -13.98 0.02
C ALA A 116 9.06 -13.87 1.53
N ILE A 117 8.04 -13.70 2.37
CA ILE A 117 8.22 -13.67 3.84
C ILE A 117 8.70 -15.03 4.35
N ARG A 118 8.12 -16.14 3.88
CA ARG A 118 8.52 -17.51 4.26
C ARG A 118 9.96 -17.83 3.87
N GLU A 119 10.41 -17.32 2.73
CA GLU A 119 11.80 -17.39 2.25
C GLU A 119 12.77 -16.48 3.02
N GLY A 120 12.26 -15.62 3.92
CA GLY A 120 13.07 -14.73 4.77
C GLY A 120 13.42 -13.40 4.11
N ALA A 121 12.56 -12.85 3.25
CA ALA A 121 12.74 -11.52 2.71
C ALA A 121 12.83 -10.46 3.83
N ASP A 122 13.81 -9.56 3.74
CA ASP A 122 13.92 -8.40 4.64
C ASP A 122 12.82 -7.36 4.35
N ALA A 123 12.39 -7.27 3.08
CA ALA A 123 11.36 -6.35 2.65
C ALA A 123 10.59 -6.85 1.43
N VAL A 124 9.32 -6.47 1.35
CA VAL A 124 8.46 -6.59 0.17
C VAL A 124 8.07 -5.20 -0.29
N VAL A 125 8.33 -4.87 -1.55
CA VAL A 125 8.01 -3.56 -2.12
C VAL A 125 6.83 -3.69 -3.08
N ALA A 126 5.68 -3.12 -2.70
CA ALA A 126 4.51 -3.01 -3.57
C ALA A 126 4.75 -1.92 -4.63
N VAL A 127 4.67 -2.28 -5.91
CA VAL A 127 4.80 -1.35 -7.04
C VAL A 127 3.48 -1.33 -7.80
N GLY A 128 2.64 -0.34 -7.53
CA GLY A 128 1.26 -0.34 -8.04
C GLY A 128 0.36 0.68 -7.38
N GLY A 129 -0.95 0.47 -7.48
CA GLY A 129 -1.96 1.29 -6.81
C GLY A 129 -2.40 0.69 -5.47
N ASP A 130 -3.46 1.28 -4.90
CA ASP A 130 -4.00 0.85 -3.59
C ASP A 130 -4.41 -0.62 -3.56
N GLY A 131 -4.95 -1.17 -4.66
CA GLY A 131 -5.28 -2.60 -4.75
C GLY A 131 -4.05 -3.52 -4.67
N THR A 132 -2.91 -3.10 -5.25
CA THR A 132 -1.66 -3.87 -5.13
C THR A 132 -1.14 -3.83 -3.70
N LEU A 133 -1.15 -2.65 -3.08
CA LEU A 133 -0.78 -2.49 -1.67
C LEU A 133 -1.69 -3.35 -0.77
N HIS A 134 -2.98 -3.33 -1.03
CA HIS A 134 -3.98 -4.10 -0.30
C HIS A 134 -3.70 -5.61 -0.32
N GLU A 135 -3.43 -6.17 -1.51
CA GLU A 135 -3.05 -7.58 -1.63
C GLU A 135 -1.73 -7.88 -0.91
N VAL A 136 -0.72 -7.01 -1.05
CA VAL A 136 0.55 -7.19 -0.33
C VAL A 136 0.33 -7.19 1.17
N VAL A 137 -0.44 -6.25 1.73
CA VAL A 137 -0.78 -6.22 3.17
C VAL A 137 -1.46 -7.51 3.62
N ASN A 138 -2.45 -8.01 2.88
CA ASN A 138 -3.10 -9.27 3.23
C ASN A 138 -2.14 -10.48 3.13
N GLY A 139 -1.08 -10.38 2.33
CA GLY A 139 0.00 -11.35 2.26
C GLY A 139 0.92 -11.36 3.49
N PHE A 140 0.94 -10.30 4.30
CA PHE A 140 1.66 -10.30 5.59
C PHE A 140 0.97 -11.17 6.64
N PHE A 141 -0.26 -11.62 6.39
CA PHE A 141 -1.05 -12.41 7.34
C PHE A 141 -1.59 -13.72 6.74
N TRP A 142 -1.78 -14.70 7.61
CA TRP A 142 -2.38 -16.00 7.31
C TRP A 142 -3.00 -16.58 8.58
N GLU A 143 -4.22 -17.13 8.53
CA GLU A 143 -4.91 -17.72 9.69
C GLU A 143 -4.94 -16.79 10.92
N GLY A 144 -5.19 -15.50 10.68
CA GLY A 144 -5.23 -14.47 11.71
C GLY A 144 -3.87 -14.04 12.30
N LYS A 145 -2.74 -14.55 11.79
CA LYS A 145 -1.40 -14.31 12.34
C LYS A 145 -0.43 -13.72 11.31
N PRO A 146 0.57 -12.93 11.75
CA PRO A 146 1.65 -12.51 10.87
C PRO A 146 2.42 -13.71 10.30
N VAL A 147 2.67 -13.71 9.00
CA VAL A 147 3.50 -14.71 8.33
C VAL A 147 4.94 -14.54 8.79
N SER A 148 5.62 -15.66 9.06
CA SER A 148 7.00 -15.67 9.54
C SER A 148 7.88 -16.57 8.66
N ALA A 149 9.17 -16.27 8.61
CA ALA A 149 10.14 -17.06 7.87
C ALA A 149 10.27 -18.50 8.43
N HIS A 150 10.45 -19.50 7.57
CA HIS A 150 10.55 -20.91 8.01
C HIS A 150 11.79 -21.21 8.86
N ASN A 151 12.88 -20.47 8.66
CA ASN A 151 14.22 -20.84 9.12
C ASN A 151 14.90 -19.79 10.01
N GLN A 152 14.18 -18.76 10.46
CA GLN A 152 14.72 -17.75 11.37
C GLN A 152 13.95 -17.78 12.69
N GLY A 153 14.65 -17.80 13.82
CA GLY A 153 14.03 -17.64 15.15
C GLY A 153 13.17 -16.37 15.19
N GLY A 154 12.20 -16.31 16.10
CA GLY A 154 11.06 -15.37 16.12
C GLY A 154 11.34 -13.86 16.25
N GLY A 155 12.38 -13.34 15.60
CA GLY A 155 12.73 -11.91 15.54
C GLY A 155 12.93 -11.35 14.12
N HIS A 156 12.87 -12.16 13.06
CA HIS A 156 12.92 -11.63 11.69
C HIS A 156 11.57 -11.04 11.29
N THR A 157 11.55 -9.74 10.94
CA THR A 157 10.35 -9.06 10.47
C THR A 157 10.59 -8.51 9.07
N THR A 158 9.71 -8.87 8.14
CA THR A 158 9.72 -8.30 6.79
C THR A 158 9.11 -6.90 6.82
N ALA A 159 9.76 -5.94 6.17
CA ALA A 159 9.25 -4.59 6.00
C ALA A 159 8.45 -4.43 4.71
N LEU A 160 7.58 -3.43 4.65
CA LEU A 160 6.77 -3.06 3.49
C LEU A 160 7.33 -1.78 2.85
N GLY A 161 7.55 -1.78 1.55
CA GLY A 161 7.81 -0.59 0.76
C GLY A 161 6.66 -0.31 -0.22
N LEU A 162 6.45 0.94 -0.59
CA LEU A 162 5.44 1.33 -1.59
C LEU A 162 6.04 2.26 -2.65
N ILE A 163 5.87 1.89 -3.92
CA ILE A 163 6.06 2.75 -5.08
C ILE A 163 4.66 3.01 -5.68
N PRO A 164 4.07 4.19 -5.42
CA PRO A 164 2.70 4.49 -5.81
C PRO A 164 2.61 4.81 -7.32
N LEU A 165 2.08 3.87 -8.10
CA LEU A 165 1.83 4.00 -9.55
C LEU A 165 0.32 4.01 -9.89
N GLY A 166 -0.56 4.04 -8.89
CA GLY A 166 -2.01 4.07 -9.07
C GLY A 166 -2.61 5.46 -9.17
N THR A 167 -3.80 5.57 -9.76
CA THR A 167 -4.55 6.84 -9.88
C THR A 167 -5.05 7.39 -8.54
N GLY A 168 -5.41 6.50 -7.61
CA GLY A 168 -5.87 6.84 -6.25
C GLY A 168 -4.70 7.19 -5.33
N SER A 169 -3.81 6.21 -5.11
CA SER A 169 -2.62 6.31 -4.23
C SER A 169 -2.98 6.93 -2.87
N ASP A 170 -4.12 6.51 -2.33
CA ASP A 170 -4.76 7.09 -1.14
C ASP A 170 -3.89 6.87 0.11
N PHE A 171 -3.25 5.70 0.22
CA PHE A 171 -2.32 5.41 1.33
C PHE A 171 -1.11 6.34 1.27
N ALA A 172 -0.47 6.48 0.10
CA ALA A 172 0.66 7.38 -0.09
C ALA A 172 0.28 8.85 0.20
N ARG A 173 -0.94 9.27 -0.18
CA ARG A 173 -1.45 10.62 0.11
C ARG A 173 -1.60 10.88 1.61
N THR A 174 -1.91 9.86 2.41
CA THR A 174 -1.98 9.97 3.89
C THR A 174 -0.66 10.47 4.48
N PHE A 175 0.47 10.02 3.94
CA PHE A 175 1.82 10.44 4.34
C PHE A 175 2.34 11.67 3.58
N GLY A 176 1.51 12.30 2.72
CA GLY A 176 1.94 13.42 1.88
C GLY A 176 2.96 13.05 0.81
N TRP A 177 3.08 11.77 0.48
CA TRP A 177 4.04 11.30 -0.53
C TRP A 177 3.58 11.64 -1.94
N ASN A 178 4.53 11.98 -2.80
CA ASN A 178 4.26 12.15 -4.22
C ASN A 178 4.27 10.81 -4.97
N SER A 179 3.79 10.85 -6.21
CA SER A 179 3.76 9.71 -7.12
C SER A 179 5.01 9.58 -7.99
N ASP A 180 6.09 10.33 -7.71
CA ASP A 180 7.33 10.19 -8.47
C ASP A 180 8.01 8.86 -8.08
N PRO A 181 8.13 7.90 -9.01
CA PRO A 181 8.74 6.61 -8.70
C PRO A 181 10.19 6.76 -8.23
N GLN A 182 10.89 7.79 -8.71
CA GLN A 182 12.27 8.05 -8.33
C GLN A 182 12.37 8.45 -6.85
N GLU A 183 11.46 9.32 -6.39
CA GLU A 183 11.40 9.74 -5.00
C GLU A 183 10.98 8.58 -4.09
N ALA A 184 10.01 7.77 -4.53
CA ALA A 184 9.61 6.57 -3.80
C ALA A 184 10.75 5.56 -3.63
N VAL A 185 11.57 5.35 -4.67
CA VAL A 185 12.78 4.50 -4.59
C VAL A 185 13.81 5.09 -3.64
N GLU A 186 14.06 6.40 -3.70
CA GLU A 186 14.99 7.06 -2.78
C GLU A 186 14.53 6.94 -1.33
N ARG A 187 13.23 7.10 -1.10
CA ARG A 187 12.58 6.95 0.20
C ARG A 187 12.79 5.53 0.76
N ILE A 188 12.44 4.51 -0.02
CA ILE A 188 12.61 3.09 0.35
C ILE A 188 14.08 2.76 0.60
N ALA A 189 14.98 3.27 -0.24
CA ALA A 189 16.42 3.06 -0.09
C ALA A 189 16.90 3.64 1.24
N ARG A 190 16.55 4.89 1.57
CA ARG A 190 16.92 5.52 2.85
C ARG A 190 16.40 4.73 4.06
N GLY A 191 15.12 4.36 4.06
CA GLY A 191 14.53 3.54 5.12
C GLY A 191 15.23 2.17 5.27
N SER A 192 15.76 1.63 4.18
CA SER A 192 16.51 0.36 4.17
C SER A 192 17.92 0.43 4.76
N TYR A 193 18.49 1.63 4.97
CA TYR A 193 19.88 1.84 5.41
C TYR A 193 20.03 2.20 6.91
N ASN A 194 18.93 2.25 7.68
CA ASN A 194 18.98 2.64 9.09
C ASN A 194 19.43 1.49 10.03
N SER A 195 20.75 1.36 10.12
CA SER A 195 21.48 1.12 11.38
C SER A 195 21.06 2.18 12.42
N PRO A 196 21.08 1.90 13.74
CA PRO A 196 20.52 2.74 14.82
C PRO A 196 21.07 4.17 15.00
N LEU A 197 21.74 4.78 14.01
CA LEU A 197 22.39 6.10 14.12
C LEU A 197 22.03 7.12 13.03
N SER A 198 21.06 6.89 12.16
CA SER A 198 20.73 7.84 11.07
C SER A 198 19.32 8.43 11.20
N SER A 199 19.21 9.44 12.05
CA SER A 199 18.10 10.38 12.10
C SER A 199 18.14 11.32 10.87
N CYS A 200 17.31 11.07 9.86
CA CYS A 200 17.14 11.99 8.72
C CYS A 200 15.68 12.43 8.57
N PHE A 201 15.42 13.69 8.88
CA PHE A 201 14.23 14.45 8.48
C PHE A 201 14.36 14.95 7.04
N VAL A 202 13.24 15.17 6.33
CA VAL A 202 12.86 16.32 5.44
C VAL A 202 11.57 15.89 4.69
N TYR A 203 10.40 16.54 4.83
CA TYR A 203 10.02 17.79 4.13
C TYR A 203 9.00 18.67 4.88
N LYS A 204 9.13 19.99 4.68
CA LYS A 204 8.28 21.08 5.18
C LYS A 204 6.89 21.09 4.55
N GLY A 205 5.89 20.82 5.38
CA GLY A 205 4.52 21.35 5.35
C GLY A 205 3.99 21.10 6.75
N GLN A 206 3.61 22.16 7.49
CA GLN A 206 3.28 22.18 8.92
C GLN A 206 2.84 20.82 9.50
N ASP A 207 3.80 20.03 9.97
CA ASP A 207 3.70 18.99 11.01
C ASP A 207 5.09 18.32 11.07
N GLN A 208 5.77 18.43 12.20
CA GLN A 208 7.12 17.89 12.38
C GLN A 208 7.04 16.39 12.64
N VAL A 209 7.49 15.56 11.69
CA VAL A 209 7.70 14.11 11.91
C VAL A 209 9.13 13.89 12.37
N SER A 210 9.34 13.57 13.66
CA SER A 210 10.63 13.24 14.28
C SER A 210 11.42 12.14 13.53
N PRO A 211 12.76 12.07 13.67
CA PRO A 211 13.59 11.32 12.72
C PRO A 211 13.86 9.88 13.15
N GLY A 212 14.01 8.98 12.17
CA GLY A 212 14.86 7.79 12.29
C GLY A 212 14.27 6.52 12.92
N LEU A 213 12.95 6.38 13.06
CA LEU A 213 12.35 5.15 13.57
C LEU A 213 11.86 4.30 12.40
N LYS A 214 12.06 2.99 12.46
CA LYS A 214 11.18 2.03 11.78
C LYS A 214 9.75 2.34 12.26
N SER A 215 8.96 3.20 11.62
CA SER A 215 7.55 3.31 12.04
C SER A 215 6.83 2.11 11.50
N ARG A 216 6.31 1.36 12.46
CA ARG A 216 5.33 0.35 12.17
C ARG A 216 4.01 1.08 11.91
N VAL A 217 3.29 0.62 10.90
CA VAL A 217 1.94 1.08 10.60
C VAL A 217 0.94 0.14 11.22
N ASP A 218 -0.16 0.72 11.69
CA ASP A 218 -1.32 0.01 12.15
C ASP A 218 -2.06 -0.62 10.97
N VAL A 219 -2.69 -1.77 11.22
CA VAL A 219 -3.48 -2.48 10.22
C VAL A 219 -4.87 -2.74 10.81
N GLY A 220 -5.91 -2.38 10.06
CA GLY A 220 -7.27 -2.73 10.42
C GLY A 220 -7.62 -4.17 10.07
N VAL A 221 -8.42 -4.81 10.91
CA VAL A 221 -8.87 -6.20 10.75
C VAL A 221 -10.38 -6.23 10.75
N ILE A 222 -10.96 -6.91 9.77
CA ILE A 222 -12.39 -7.16 9.63
C ILE A 222 -12.61 -8.65 9.86
N SER A 223 -13.49 -8.99 10.78
CA SER A 223 -13.82 -10.37 11.14
C SER A 223 -15.33 -10.60 11.08
N GLY A 224 -15.72 -11.82 10.67
CA GLY A 224 -17.08 -12.36 10.73
C GLY A 224 -17.07 -13.75 11.34
N GLU A 225 -18.25 -14.36 11.53
CA GLU A 225 -18.37 -15.64 12.27
C GLU A 225 -17.73 -16.84 11.56
N THR A 226 -17.64 -16.83 10.23
CA THR A 226 -17.26 -18.02 9.44
C THR A 226 -16.18 -17.76 8.39
N GLU A 227 -15.56 -16.58 8.38
CA GLU A 227 -14.60 -16.17 7.36
C GLU A 227 -13.25 -15.84 7.96
N GLU A 228 -12.19 -16.09 7.20
CA GLU A 228 -10.84 -15.62 7.52
C GLU A 228 -10.84 -14.10 7.72
N PRO A 229 -10.06 -13.58 8.69
CA PRO A 229 -9.94 -12.16 8.89
C PRO A 229 -9.36 -11.48 7.66
N HIS A 230 -9.90 -10.32 7.33
CA HIS A 230 -9.46 -9.50 6.22
C HIS A 230 -8.77 -8.24 6.72
N TYR A 231 -7.71 -7.81 6.04
CA TYR A 231 -6.85 -6.73 6.50
C TYR A 231 -6.96 -5.51 5.59
N PHE A 232 -6.99 -4.31 6.18
CA PHE A 232 -7.04 -3.05 5.44
C PHE A 232 -6.10 -2.01 6.05
N VAL A 233 -5.61 -1.11 5.20
CA VAL A 233 -4.71 -0.02 5.61
C VAL A 233 -5.32 1.36 5.44
N ASN A 234 -6.30 1.55 4.56
CA ASN A 234 -6.97 2.83 4.43
C ASN A 234 -8.28 2.88 5.21
N VAL A 235 -9.38 2.43 4.60
CA VAL A 235 -10.73 2.63 5.11
C VAL A 235 -11.57 1.39 4.84
N ALA A 236 -12.33 0.97 5.84
CA ALA A 236 -13.42 0.05 5.69
C ALA A 236 -14.75 0.81 5.60
N ASP A 237 -15.54 0.49 4.59
CA ASP A 237 -16.77 1.16 4.21
C ASP A 237 -17.97 0.26 4.47
N ILE A 238 -19.05 0.86 4.99
CA ILE A 238 -20.31 0.18 5.27
C ILE A 238 -21.46 0.95 4.63
N HIS A 239 -22.41 0.20 4.05
CA HIS A 239 -23.66 0.69 3.48
C HIS A 239 -23.49 1.45 2.15
N LEU A 240 -23.82 2.75 2.04
CA LEU A 240 -23.73 3.47 0.76
C LEU A 240 -22.28 3.52 0.24
N SER A 241 -21.30 3.80 1.11
CA SER A 241 -19.91 3.94 0.68
C SER A 241 -19.34 2.60 0.16
N ALA A 242 -19.76 1.47 0.74
CA ALA A 242 -19.44 0.14 0.22
C ALA A 242 -20.06 -0.10 -1.17
N LYS A 243 -21.33 0.28 -1.37
CA LYS A 243 -21.97 0.20 -2.70
C LYS A 243 -21.24 1.09 -3.73
N ALA A 244 -20.81 2.27 -3.31
CA ALA A 244 -20.11 3.23 -4.15
C ALA A 244 -18.79 2.66 -4.69
N GLY A 245 -17.99 2.03 -3.82
CA GLY A 245 -16.74 1.37 -4.20
C GLY A 245 -16.94 0.25 -5.21
N TYR A 246 -17.95 -0.61 -5.00
CA TYR A 246 -18.34 -1.64 -5.96
C TYR A 246 -18.65 -1.06 -7.35
N TYR A 247 -19.50 -0.04 -7.43
CA TYR A 247 -19.87 0.57 -8.71
C TYR A 247 -18.74 1.37 -9.37
N ALA A 248 -17.81 1.94 -8.59
CA ALA A 248 -16.69 2.70 -9.13
C ALA A 248 -15.80 1.86 -10.08
N SER A 249 -15.76 0.54 -9.88
CA SER A 249 -15.03 -0.40 -10.74
C SER A 249 -15.43 -0.31 -12.22
N ALA A 250 -16.71 -0.09 -12.52
CA ALA A 250 -17.24 0.06 -13.88
C ALA A 250 -16.86 1.39 -14.55
N TYR A 251 -16.39 2.36 -13.76
CA TYR A 251 -16.07 3.72 -14.20
C TYR A 251 -14.57 4.04 -14.19
N LYS A 252 -13.67 3.05 -13.97
CA LYS A 252 -12.21 3.25 -13.87
C LYS A 252 -11.58 4.06 -15.03
N ARG A 253 -12.17 4.00 -16.24
CA ARG A 253 -11.76 4.80 -17.41
C ARG A 253 -11.86 6.32 -17.21
N PHE A 254 -12.61 6.79 -16.22
CA PHE A 254 -12.78 8.22 -15.89
C PHE A 254 -11.80 8.70 -14.81
N GLY A 255 -10.75 7.92 -14.50
CA GLY A 255 -9.79 8.27 -13.45
C GLY A 255 -10.48 8.47 -12.10
N ASN A 256 -10.09 9.51 -11.35
CA ASN A 256 -10.61 9.76 -10.00
C ASN A 256 -12.10 10.08 -9.96
N LEU A 257 -12.71 10.48 -11.09
CA LEU A 257 -14.16 10.72 -11.16
C LEU A 257 -14.97 9.42 -11.03
N CYS A 258 -14.34 8.24 -11.20
CA CYS A 258 -15.01 6.95 -11.07
C CYS A 258 -15.68 6.78 -9.69
N TYR A 259 -15.08 7.34 -8.64
CA TYR A 259 -15.58 7.24 -7.27
C TYR A 259 -16.81 8.13 -7.04
N VAL A 260 -16.84 9.32 -7.64
CA VAL A 260 -18.03 10.20 -7.62
C VAL A 260 -19.19 9.54 -8.39
N LEU A 261 -18.92 8.99 -9.57
CA LEU A 261 -19.92 8.26 -10.37
C LEU A 261 -20.40 7.00 -9.66
N GLY A 262 -19.49 6.26 -9.01
CA GLY A 262 -19.80 5.11 -8.18
C GLY A 262 -20.73 5.48 -7.02
N ALA A 263 -20.46 6.56 -6.31
CA ALA A 263 -21.31 7.07 -5.24
C ALA A 263 -22.70 7.47 -5.73
N LEU A 264 -22.80 8.22 -6.84
CA LEU A 264 -24.08 8.57 -7.47
C LEU A 264 -24.88 7.34 -7.86
N LYS A 265 -24.22 6.32 -8.44
CA LYS A 265 -24.86 5.05 -8.74
C LYS A 265 -25.29 4.30 -7.48
N GLY A 266 -24.49 4.37 -6.41
CA GLY A 266 -24.78 3.82 -5.10
C GLY A 266 -26.06 4.35 -4.48
N PHE A 267 -26.42 5.61 -4.73
CA PHE A 267 -27.67 6.21 -4.26
C PHE A 267 -28.92 5.68 -4.96
N VAL A 268 -28.80 5.09 -6.16
CA VAL A 268 -29.96 4.58 -6.90
C VAL A 268 -30.53 3.37 -6.17
N GLY A 269 -31.76 3.51 -5.65
CA GLY A 269 -32.40 2.46 -4.84
C GLY A 269 -31.81 2.31 -3.44
N HIS A 270 -31.00 3.26 -2.97
CA HIS A 270 -30.49 3.26 -1.60
C HIS A 270 -31.52 3.81 -0.63
N THR A 271 -31.70 3.10 0.48
CA THR A 271 -32.46 3.53 1.63
C THR A 271 -31.53 3.56 2.83
N ASN A 272 -31.58 4.66 3.59
CA ASN A 272 -30.85 4.78 4.83
C ASN A 272 -31.41 3.78 5.84
N GLN A 273 -30.55 3.16 6.63
CA GLN A 273 -30.93 2.13 7.59
C GLN A 273 -30.49 2.49 9.00
N ASP A 274 -31.24 2.02 9.99
CA ASP A 274 -30.84 2.14 11.38
C ASP A 274 -29.82 1.03 11.69
N LEU A 275 -28.68 1.42 12.25
CA LEU A 275 -27.62 0.50 12.66
C LEU A 275 -27.49 0.52 14.18
N ARG A 276 -26.91 -0.53 14.75
CA ARG A 276 -26.34 -0.46 16.10
C ARG A 276 -24.84 -0.70 16.06
N ILE A 277 -24.12 0.05 16.89
CA ILE A 277 -22.67 -0.05 17.02
C ILE A 277 -22.28 -0.32 18.47
N LYS A 278 -21.17 -1.02 18.66
CA LYS A 278 -20.51 -1.15 19.96
C LYS A 278 -19.05 -0.80 19.80
N ILE A 279 -18.61 0.28 20.46
CA ILE A 279 -17.23 0.76 20.41
C ILE A 279 -16.48 0.26 21.65
N ASN A 280 -15.26 -0.24 21.45
CA ASN A 280 -14.32 -0.62 22.52
C ASN A 280 -14.93 -1.53 23.60
N GLY A 281 -15.81 -2.46 23.20
CA GLY A 281 -16.49 -3.38 24.12
C GLY A 281 -17.54 -2.75 25.04
N GLY A 282 -17.92 -1.50 24.79
CA GLY A 282 -18.93 -0.77 25.57
C GLY A 282 -20.37 -1.25 25.34
N ASN A 283 -21.32 -0.34 25.55
CA ASN A 283 -22.73 -0.61 25.32
C ASN A 283 -23.09 -0.47 23.84
N TRP A 284 -24.16 -1.17 23.42
CA TRP A 284 -24.74 -0.96 22.10
C TRP A 284 -25.41 0.41 22.00
N GLU A 285 -25.06 1.17 20.98
CA GLU A 285 -25.64 2.47 20.64
C GLU A 285 -26.39 2.36 19.30
N VAL A 286 -27.57 2.96 19.21
CA VAL A 286 -28.36 2.98 17.98
C VAL A 286 -28.04 4.25 17.18
N LEU A 287 -27.71 4.06 15.90
CA LEU A 287 -27.51 5.12 14.92
C LEU A 287 -28.68 5.12 13.93
N PRO A 288 -29.60 6.09 14.00
CA PRO A 288 -30.73 6.15 13.07
C PRO A 288 -30.30 6.62 11.67
N GLN A 289 -30.98 6.18 10.62
CA GLN A 289 -30.88 6.70 9.25
C GLN A 289 -29.43 6.80 8.74
N VAL A 290 -28.59 5.80 9.02
CA VAL A 290 -27.22 5.76 8.51
C VAL A 290 -27.25 5.62 7.00
N THR A 291 -26.60 6.56 6.32
CA THR A 291 -26.32 6.51 4.89
C THR A 291 -24.99 5.78 4.65
N ALA A 292 -23.95 6.15 5.39
CA ALA A 292 -22.64 5.52 5.32
C ALA A 292 -21.96 5.52 6.69
N LEU A 293 -21.18 4.47 6.97
CA LEU A 293 -20.28 4.39 8.11
C LEU A 293 -18.91 3.97 7.59
N CYS A 294 -17.90 4.80 7.85
CA CYS A 294 -16.54 4.61 7.40
C CYS A 294 -15.62 4.44 8.62
N VAL A 295 -14.85 3.36 8.66
CA VAL A 295 -13.85 3.06 9.69
C VAL A 295 -12.47 3.29 9.09
N GLY A 296 -11.84 4.42 9.41
CA GLY A 296 -10.57 4.85 8.83
C GLY A 296 -9.37 4.52 9.71
N ASN A 297 -8.40 3.83 9.11
CA ASN A 297 -7.01 3.72 9.59
C ASN A 297 -6.12 4.80 8.94
N ALA A 298 -6.39 5.14 7.68
CA ALA A 298 -5.77 6.25 6.95
C ALA A 298 -6.78 7.34 6.58
N LYS A 299 -6.31 8.45 6.01
CA LYS A 299 -7.12 9.66 5.82
C LYS A 299 -8.01 9.65 4.59
N PHE A 300 -7.58 8.92 3.57
CA PHE A 300 -8.13 9.02 2.23
C PHE A 300 -8.71 7.69 1.78
N PHE A 301 -9.77 7.78 0.97
CA PHE A 301 -10.27 6.70 0.15
C PHE A 301 -10.83 7.28 -1.15
N GLY A 302 -11.20 6.42 -2.09
CA GLY A 302 -11.97 6.82 -3.25
C GLY A 302 -11.30 7.90 -4.10
N GLY A 303 -9.98 7.86 -4.27
CA GLY A 303 -9.26 8.78 -5.16
C GLY A 303 -9.11 10.19 -4.59
N GLY A 304 -8.82 10.27 -3.29
CA GLY A 304 -8.52 11.51 -2.57
C GLY A 304 -9.66 12.14 -1.80
N MET A 305 -10.77 11.43 -1.62
CA MET A 305 -11.80 11.85 -0.68
C MET A 305 -11.26 11.66 0.74
N LYS A 306 -11.14 12.74 1.51
CA LYS A 306 -10.57 12.74 2.85
C LYS A 306 -11.64 12.44 3.89
N ILE A 307 -12.22 11.24 3.85
CA ILE A 307 -13.39 10.85 4.66
C ILE A 307 -13.11 10.84 6.16
N THR A 308 -11.89 10.49 6.55
CA THR A 308 -11.44 10.35 7.94
C THR A 308 -10.21 11.23 8.16
N PRO A 309 -10.39 12.56 8.18
CA PRO A 309 -9.30 13.52 8.08
C PRO A 309 -8.35 13.52 9.28
N ASN A 310 -8.78 12.95 10.42
CA ASN A 310 -8.01 12.87 11.65
C ASN A 310 -7.35 11.49 11.85
N SER A 311 -7.56 10.53 10.94
CA SER A 311 -6.89 9.23 11.01
C SER A 311 -5.36 9.35 10.92
N ASP A 312 -4.66 8.57 11.73
CA ASP A 312 -3.21 8.45 11.74
C ASP A 312 -2.85 6.96 11.87
N PRO A 313 -2.27 6.33 10.83
CA PRO A 313 -1.86 4.92 10.84
C PRO A 313 -0.76 4.54 11.86
N HIS A 314 -0.46 5.39 12.84
CA HIS A 314 0.55 5.16 13.88
C HIS A 314 0.03 5.30 15.32
N ASN A 315 -1.24 5.69 15.50
CA ASN A 315 -1.76 6.06 16.81
C ASN A 315 -2.49 4.91 17.53
N GLY A 316 -2.60 3.74 16.91
CA GLY A 316 -3.26 2.56 17.45
C GLY A 316 -4.78 2.70 17.55
N SER A 317 -5.40 3.57 16.75
CA SER A 317 -6.86 3.78 16.75
C SER A 317 -7.43 4.19 15.39
N PHE A 318 -8.69 3.84 15.17
CA PHE A 318 -9.46 4.31 14.02
C PHE A 318 -10.12 5.66 14.29
N GLU A 319 -10.40 6.38 13.21
CA GLU A 319 -11.47 7.37 13.17
C GLU A 319 -12.72 6.74 12.52
N VAL A 320 -13.87 6.80 13.19
CA VAL A 320 -15.15 6.33 12.64
C VAL A 320 -16.00 7.53 12.25
N VAL A 321 -16.36 7.63 10.98
CA VAL A 321 -17.19 8.71 10.44
C VAL A 321 -18.53 8.15 9.98
N VAL A 322 -19.62 8.75 10.47
CA VAL A 322 -21.00 8.35 10.18
C VAL A 322 -21.70 9.50 9.46
N LEU A 323 -22.32 9.19 8.31
CA LEU A 323 -23.21 10.09 7.58
C LEU A 323 -24.65 9.62 7.78
N GLN A 324 -25.53 10.50 8.26
CA GLN A 324 -26.94 10.19 8.49
C GLN A 324 -27.87 11.06 7.64
N ASP A 325 -28.94 10.47 7.12
CA ASP A 325 -29.96 11.15 6.34
C ASP A 325 -29.43 11.95 5.13
N PHE A 326 -28.43 11.40 4.43
CA PHE A 326 -27.92 12.01 3.19
C PHE A 326 -28.72 11.50 1.99
N LYS A 327 -29.01 12.42 1.06
CA LYS A 327 -29.44 12.08 -0.31
C LYS A 327 -28.33 12.37 -1.31
N TRP A 328 -28.55 11.98 -2.56
CA TRP A 328 -27.56 12.18 -3.64
C TRP A 328 -27.21 13.67 -3.85
N TYR A 329 -28.17 14.58 -3.67
CA TYR A 329 -27.94 16.02 -3.81
C TYR A 329 -27.09 16.57 -2.66
N ASP A 330 -27.23 16.03 -1.45
CA ASP A 330 -26.37 16.38 -0.33
C ASP A 330 -24.92 16.01 -0.65
N PHE A 331 -24.71 14.79 -1.15
CA PHE A 331 -23.39 14.35 -1.57
C PHE A 331 -22.76 15.30 -2.60
N ILE A 332 -23.48 15.65 -3.67
CA ILE A 332 -22.95 16.54 -4.71
C ILE A 332 -22.66 17.94 -4.18
N LEU A 333 -23.54 18.51 -3.36
CA LEU A 333 -23.33 19.85 -2.79
C LEU A 333 -22.18 19.88 -1.78
N LYS A 334 -21.87 18.75 -1.12
CA LYS A 334 -20.89 18.66 -0.04
C LYS A 334 -19.58 17.96 -0.46
N VAL A 335 -19.47 17.47 -1.70
CA VAL A 335 -18.28 16.72 -2.18
C VAL A 335 -16.98 17.52 -2.06
N ASN A 336 -17.01 18.84 -2.27
CA ASN A 336 -15.84 19.71 -2.09
C ASN A 336 -15.35 19.75 -0.63
N LYS A 337 -16.28 19.64 0.34
CA LYS A 337 -15.93 19.54 1.75
C LYS A 337 -15.30 18.18 2.07
N LEU A 338 -15.77 17.11 1.42
CA LEU A 338 -15.20 15.78 1.56
C LEU A 338 -13.76 15.71 1.01
N TYR A 339 -13.49 16.32 -0.14
CA TYR A 339 -12.12 16.40 -0.68
C TYR A 339 -11.20 17.29 0.15
N SER A 340 -11.70 18.38 0.74
CA SER A 340 -10.89 19.22 1.63
C SER A 340 -10.73 18.63 3.04
N GLY A 341 -11.63 17.72 3.46
CA GLY A 341 -11.69 17.13 4.80
C GLY A 341 -12.45 17.97 5.82
N THR A 342 -13.25 18.94 5.35
CA THR A 342 -14.04 19.83 6.22
C THR A 342 -15.50 19.37 6.36
N HIS A 343 -15.84 18.20 5.83
CA HIS A 343 -17.18 17.60 5.91
C HIS A 343 -17.61 17.26 7.34
N LEU A 344 -16.69 17.13 8.29
CA LEU A 344 -17.04 16.95 9.71
C LEU A 344 -17.83 18.13 10.30
N SER A 345 -17.77 19.31 9.68
CA SER A 345 -18.60 20.47 10.05
C SER A 345 -20.04 20.43 9.50
N VAL A 346 -20.35 19.43 8.68
CA VAL A 346 -21.64 19.34 7.99
C VAL A 346 -22.67 18.67 8.90
N LYS A 347 -23.89 19.22 8.91
CA LYS A 347 -25.02 18.63 9.64
C LYS A 347 -25.20 17.16 9.25
N ASN A 348 -25.47 16.33 10.26
CA ASN A 348 -25.62 14.87 10.15
C ASN A 348 -24.34 14.11 9.74
N VAL A 349 -23.16 14.73 9.90
CA VAL A 349 -21.87 14.03 9.85
C VAL A 349 -21.32 14.00 11.27
N PHE A 350 -20.97 12.80 11.73
CA PHE A 350 -20.42 12.59 13.07
C PHE A 350 -19.08 11.85 12.95
N SER A 351 -18.12 12.23 13.78
CA SER A 351 -16.86 11.50 13.93
C SER A 351 -16.73 10.97 15.36
N ARG A 352 -16.02 9.85 15.49
CA ARG A 352 -15.52 9.28 16.74
C ARG A 352 -14.04 8.97 16.54
N SER A 353 -13.19 9.47 17.42
CA SER A 353 -11.75 9.18 17.43
C SER A 353 -11.43 8.13 18.51
N GLU A 354 -10.17 7.66 18.54
CA GLU A 354 -9.68 6.74 19.58
C GLU A 354 -10.44 5.39 19.62
N VAL A 355 -10.96 4.95 18.46
CA VAL A 355 -11.70 3.69 18.33
C VAL A 355 -10.73 2.54 18.06
N GLN A 356 -10.53 1.65 19.03
CA GLN A 356 -9.67 0.46 18.86
C GLN A 356 -10.44 -0.73 18.30
N SER A 357 -11.73 -0.81 18.61
CA SER A 357 -12.64 -1.80 18.02
C SER A 357 -14.05 -1.26 17.87
N ILE A 358 -14.74 -1.71 16.83
CA ILE A 358 -16.15 -1.42 16.60
C ILE A 358 -16.86 -2.67 16.07
N GLU A 359 -17.96 -3.05 16.70
CA GLU A 359 -18.92 -4.05 16.18
C GLU A 359 -20.10 -3.30 15.56
N VAL A 360 -20.55 -3.72 14.37
CA VAL A 360 -21.63 -3.05 13.64
C VAL A 360 -22.67 -4.08 13.21
N GLU A 361 -23.93 -3.78 13.46
CA GLU A 361 -25.05 -4.64 13.08
C GLU A 361 -26.23 -3.84 12.51
N GLU A 362 -26.96 -4.46 11.57
CA GLU A 362 -28.22 -3.95 11.04
C GLU A 362 -29.35 -4.19 12.04
N ILE A 363 -30.16 -3.17 12.34
CA ILE A 363 -31.37 -3.35 13.14
C ILE A 363 -32.45 -3.96 12.25
N GLY A 364 -32.91 -5.17 12.60
CA GLY A 364 -33.90 -5.93 11.82
C GLY A 364 -33.34 -7.12 11.07
N GLY A 365 -32.01 -7.25 10.95
CA GLY A 365 -31.34 -8.51 10.60
C GLY A 365 -31.57 -9.04 9.18
N ASN A 366 -31.87 -8.17 8.21
CA ASN A 366 -32.09 -8.60 6.82
C ASN A 366 -30.81 -9.00 6.08
N GLY A 367 -29.62 -8.76 6.66
CA GLY A 367 -28.33 -9.15 6.09
C GLY A 367 -28.02 -8.42 4.77
N SER A 368 -28.53 -7.20 4.61
CA SER A 368 -28.58 -6.50 3.31
C SER A 368 -27.52 -5.41 3.15
N ILE A 369 -26.81 -5.10 4.24
CA ILE A 369 -25.90 -3.96 4.31
C ILE A 369 -24.47 -4.39 3.99
N TYR A 370 -24.00 -3.90 2.84
CA TYR A 370 -22.69 -4.21 2.24
C TYR A 370 -21.54 -3.68 3.10
N VAL A 371 -20.45 -4.46 3.14
CA VAL A 371 -19.16 -4.11 3.71
C VAL A 371 -18.07 -4.24 2.63
N GLN A 372 -17.12 -3.32 2.65
CA GLN A 372 -15.95 -3.29 1.77
C GLN A 372 -14.76 -2.72 2.54
N SER A 373 -13.54 -3.03 2.12
CA SER A 373 -12.35 -2.24 2.47
C SER A 373 -11.37 -2.15 1.33
N ASP A 374 -10.69 -1.01 1.18
CA ASP A 374 -9.58 -0.81 0.22
C ASP A 374 -9.85 -1.19 -1.25
N GLY A 375 -11.12 -1.34 -1.64
CA GLY A 375 -11.51 -1.73 -3.00
C GLY A 375 -12.14 -3.13 -3.11
N GLU A 376 -12.08 -3.94 -2.06
CA GLU A 376 -12.54 -5.33 -2.04
C GLU A 376 -13.87 -5.48 -1.28
N HIS A 377 -14.79 -6.28 -1.86
CA HIS A 377 -16.10 -6.53 -1.26
C HIS A 377 -16.04 -7.70 -0.27
N LEU A 378 -16.54 -7.47 0.95
CA LEU A 378 -16.43 -8.40 2.08
C LEU A 378 -17.79 -8.90 2.57
N GLY A 379 -18.78 -8.98 1.68
CA GLY A 379 -20.12 -9.43 2.03
C GLY A 379 -20.89 -8.39 2.85
N PHE A 380 -21.52 -8.84 3.94
CA PHE A 380 -22.55 -8.08 4.65
C PHE A 380 -22.28 -7.99 6.16
N LEU A 381 -23.01 -7.09 6.82
CA LEU A 381 -23.14 -7.07 8.30
C LEU A 381 -23.82 -8.35 8.81
N PRO A 382 -23.56 -8.79 10.05
CA PRO A 382 -22.75 -8.13 11.09
C PRO A 382 -21.23 -8.30 10.89
N ARG A 383 -20.44 -7.30 11.33
CA ARG A 383 -18.97 -7.36 11.27
C ARG A 383 -18.32 -6.70 12.48
N LYS A 384 -17.14 -7.20 12.85
CA LYS A 384 -16.27 -6.61 13.86
C LYS A 384 -14.98 -6.09 13.22
N PHE A 385 -14.64 -4.85 13.54
CA PHE A 385 -13.45 -4.15 13.09
C PHE A 385 -12.53 -3.94 14.30
N CYS A 386 -11.26 -4.31 14.19
CA CYS A 386 -10.25 -4.15 15.24
C CYS A 386 -8.94 -3.63 14.66
N ILE A 387 -8.22 -2.80 15.41
CA ILE A 387 -6.89 -2.34 14.99
C ILE A 387 -5.80 -3.27 15.52
N LEU A 388 -4.84 -3.60 14.66
CA LEU A 388 -3.56 -4.19 15.04
C LEU A 388 -2.52 -3.08 15.08
N PRO A 389 -2.18 -2.57 16.28
CA PRO A 389 -1.22 -1.47 16.38
C PRO A 389 0.17 -1.95 15.97
N ALA A 390 0.90 -1.10 15.24
CA ALA A 390 2.28 -1.32 14.85
C ALA A 390 2.52 -2.69 14.17
N ALA A 391 1.57 -3.14 13.35
CA ALA A 391 1.54 -4.49 12.80
C ALA A 391 2.61 -4.75 11.72
N ILE A 392 2.82 -3.78 10.82
CA ILE A 392 3.76 -3.93 9.68
C ILE A 392 4.84 -2.85 9.76
N GLU A 393 6.11 -3.24 9.66
CA GLU A 393 7.22 -2.28 9.52
C GLU A 393 7.17 -1.64 8.12
N MET A 394 7.19 -0.30 8.04
CA MET A 394 7.14 0.41 6.75
C MET A 394 8.50 1.05 6.41
N LEU A 395 8.90 0.96 5.15
CA LEU A 395 10.06 1.66 4.58
C LEU A 395 9.62 3.01 4.01
N TYR A 396 9.96 4.09 4.71
CA TYR A 396 9.72 5.46 4.27
C TYR A 396 10.86 6.42 4.64
#